data_AF-A0A553RK55-F1
#
_entry.id   AF-A0A553RK55-F1
#
_cell.length_a   1.000
_cell.length_b   1.000
_cell.length_c   1.000
_cell.angle_alpha   90.00
_cell.angle_beta   90.00
_cell.angle_gamma   90.00
#
_symmetry.space_group_name_H-M   'P 1'
#
loop_
_entity.id
_entity.type
_entity.pdbx_description
1 polymer ?
#
loop_
_entity_poly.entity_id
_entity_poly.type
_entity_poly.pdbx_seq_one_letter_code
_entity_poly.pdbx_strand_id
1 'polypeptide(L)'
;MDSSELGSSRPAGVASGLTLPPGLTEEEAEEMQMELIKVEDEIETLRQVLVAKEKHAAELKRRLGISPLSEIKQNISKGWQDVQCSSAYMRTSQTLGDLNRRVASSNLYLTASATLEDIGRSDAYKRTQETLSQAGQVTSAAFTSMGSAIRSRFGEMR
;
A
#
# COMPACT_ATOMS: atom_id res chain seq x y z
N MET A 1 62.52 60.91 18.35
CA MET A 1 62.68 59.56 17.78
C MET A 1 62.24 58.64 18.90
N ASP A 2 60.97 58.21 18.89
CA ASP A 2 60.51 57.03 18.14
C ASP A 2 60.97 55.75 18.87
N SER A 3 60.20 54.71 19.17
CA SER A 3 58.77 54.38 19.20
C SER A 3 58.69 52.99 19.87
N SER A 4 57.46 52.51 20.11
CA SER A 4 57.06 51.09 20.19
C SER A 4 57.19 50.41 21.56
N GLU A 5 56.11 50.12 22.32
CA GLU A 5 54.90 49.29 22.09
C GLU A 5 55.01 47.87 22.70
N LEU A 6 53.87 47.44 23.26
CA LEU A 6 53.41 46.05 23.52
C LEU A 6 54.07 45.31 24.70
N GLY A 7 53.34 44.75 25.66
CA GLY A 7 51.89 44.58 25.78
C GLY A 7 51.51 44.12 27.19
N SER A 8 50.40 44.66 27.69
CA SER A 8 49.70 44.17 28.87
C SER A 8 48.57 43.26 28.39
N SER A 9 48.76 41.95 28.52
CA SER A 9 47.72 40.96 28.28
C SER A 9 47.25 40.39 29.63
N ARG A 10 46.17 40.96 30.17
CA ARG A 10 45.29 40.24 31.11
C ARG A 10 44.05 39.82 30.35
N PRO A 11 43.71 38.52 30.26
CA PRO A 11 42.52 38.09 29.55
C PRO A 11 41.27 38.24 30.44
N ALA A 12 40.23 38.74 29.79
CA ALA A 12 38.82 38.34 29.89
C ALA A 12 38.23 38.16 31.30
N GLY A 13 37.61 39.24 31.80
CA GLY A 13 36.42 39.10 32.64
C GLY A 13 35.28 38.54 31.79
N VAL A 14 34.91 37.29 32.04
CA VAL A 14 33.65 36.70 31.56
C VAL A 14 32.53 37.28 32.42
N ALA A 15 31.87 38.31 31.90
CA ALA A 15 30.55 38.70 32.32
C ALA A 15 29.74 38.94 31.05
N SER A 16 29.13 37.87 30.52
CA SER A 16 28.01 37.98 29.60
C SER A 16 26.82 38.55 30.37
N GLY A 17 26.85 39.87 30.61
CA GLY A 17 25.64 40.65 30.77
C GLY A 17 24.97 40.71 29.40
N LEU A 18 23.67 40.42 29.35
CA LEU A 18 22.85 40.68 28.18
C LEU A 18 22.95 42.17 27.84
N THR A 19 23.77 42.51 26.85
CA THR A 19 23.79 43.86 26.30
C THR A 19 22.49 44.05 25.52
N LEU A 20 21.60 44.94 25.98
CA LEU A 20 20.44 45.37 25.21
C LEU A 20 20.90 45.86 23.82
N PRO A 21 20.12 45.59 22.76
CA PRO A 21 20.42 46.09 21.42
C PRO A 21 20.60 47.63 21.43
N PRO A 22 21.59 48.18 20.71
CA PRO A 22 21.91 49.59 20.80
C PRO A 22 20.76 50.44 20.22
N GLY A 23 20.08 51.19 21.10
CA GLY A 23 19.02 52.13 20.73
C GLY A 23 17.67 51.93 21.44
N LEU A 24 17.50 50.85 22.23
CA LEU A 24 16.30 50.61 23.03
C LEU A 24 16.53 51.03 24.49
N THR A 25 15.64 51.86 25.02
CA THR A 25 15.61 52.18 26.45
C THR A 25 15.07 50.98 27.25
N GLU A 26 15.48 50.84 28.51
CA GLU A 26 15.04 49.72 29.37
C GLU A 26 13.50 49.63 29.47
N GLU A 27 12.83 50.79 29.53
CA GLU A 27 11.36 50.87 29.56
C GLU A 27 10.71 50.31 28.29
N GLU A 28 11.25 50.58 27.10
CA GLU A 28 10.71 50.04 25.84
C GLU A 28 10.92 48.52 25.74
N ALA A 29 12.01 48.00 26.31
CA ALA A 29 12.27 46.57 26.35
C ALA A 29 11.30 45.84 27.30
N GLU A 30 10.99 46.43 28.45
CA GLU A 30 9.99 45.91 29.39
C GLU A 30 8.57 45.95 28.79
N GLU A 31 8.22 47.03 28.09
CA GLU A 31 6.90 47.17 27.45
C GLU A 31 6.71 46.11 26.34
N MET A 32 7.72 45.88 25.50
CA MET A 32 7.68 44.82 24.48
C MET A 32 7.56 43.41 25.08
N GLN A 33 8.19 43.14 26.23
CA GLN A 33 8.03 41.85 26.90
C GLN A 33 6.60 41.66 27.39
N MET A 34 5.98 42.72 27.93
CA MET A 34 4.61 42.65 28.42
C MET A 34 3.58 42.50 27.28
N GLU A 35 3.80 43.17 26.15
CA GLU A 35 3.00 42.96 24.94
C GLU A 35 3.16 41.54 24.39
N LEU A 36 4.38 41.00 24.36
CA LEU A 36 4.65 39.65 23.91
C LEU A 36 3.87 38.62 24.74
N ILE A 37 3.92 38.73 26.08
CA ILE A 37 3.18 37.85 27.00
C ILE A 37 1.68 37.91 26.71
N LYS A 38 1.13 39.13 26.52
CA LYS A 38 -0.29 39.32 26.22
C LYS A 38 -0.68 38.68 24.89
N VAL A 39 0.14 38.81 23.85
CA VAL A 39 -0.10 38.19 22.54
C VAL A 39 -0.02 36.67 22.64
N GLU A 40 0.92 36.12 23.42
CA GLU A 40 1.03 34.69 23.67
C GLU A 40 -0.21 34.11 24.37
N ASP A 41 -0.74 34.82 25.37
CA ASP A 41 -1.99 34.45 26.05
C ASP A 41 -3.22 34.51 25.12
N GLU A 42 -3.29 35.52 24.26
CA GLU A 42 -4.36 35.64 23.27
C GLU A 42 -4.28 34.53 22.22
N ILE A 43 -3.07 34.18 21.74
CA ILE A 43 -2.84 33.03 20.87
C ILE A 43 -3.33 31.73 21.53
N GLU A 44 -3.00 31.53 22.80
CA GLU A 44 -3.40 30.32 23.52
C GLU A 44 -4.92 30.25 23.69
N THR A 45 -5.54 31.37 24.04
CA THR A 45 -7.01 31.48 24.11
C THR A 45 -7.65 31.19 22.75
N LEU A 46 -7.10 31.72 21.66
CA LEU A 46 -7.61 31.49 20.30
C LEU A 46 -7.49 30.01 19.89
N ARG A 47 -6.42 29.31 20.28
CA ARG A 47 -6.30 27.86 20.06
C ARG A 47 -7.40 27.08 20.78
N GLN A 48 -7.68 27.43 22.03
CA GLN A 48 -8.75 26.79 22.79
C GLN A 48 -10.12 27.02 22.15
N VAL A 49 -10.38 28.26 21.69
CA VAL A 49 -11.60 28.60 20.96
C VAL A 49 -11.70 27.82 19.65
N LEU A 50 -10.60 27.69 18.91
CA LEU A 50 -10.56 26.93 17.66
C LEU A 50 -10.91 25.47 17.91
N VAL A 51 -10.27 24.82 18.88
CA VAL A 51 -10.58 23.43 19.25
C VAL A 51 -12.05 23.26 19.64
N ALA A 52 -12.61 24.21 20.40
CA ALA A 52 -14.04 24.19 20.75
C ALA A 52 -14.94 24.32 19.51
N LYS A 53 -14.58 25.18 18.55
CA LYS A 53 -15.31 25.37 17.29
C LYS A 53 -15.20 24.14 16.38
N GLU A 54 -14.04 23.52 16.26
CA GLU A 54 -13.84 22.29 15.51
C GLU A 54 -14.71 21.15 16.07
N LYS A 55 -14.74 21.00 17.40
CA LYS A 55 -15.61 20.03 18.07
C LYS A 55 -17.09 20.32 17.80
N HIS A 56 -17.51 21.58 17.84
CA HIS A 56 -18.89 21.98 17.53
C HIS A 56 -19.25 21.72 16.06
N ALA A 57 -18.33 21.98 15.13
CA ALA A 57 -18.51 21.67 13.72
C ALA A 57 -18.62 20.16 13.48
N ALA A 58 -17.80 19.34 14.14
CA ALA A 58 -17.89 17.89 14.08
C ALA A 58 -19.24 17.38 14.62
N GLU A 59 -19.74 17.96 15.70
CA GLU A 59 -21.05 17.64 16.25
C GLU A 59 -22.20 18.01 15.28
N LEU A 60 -22.14 19.19 14.66
CA LEU A 60 -23.11 19.61 13.65
C LEU A 60 -23.09 18.66 12.43
N LYS A 61 -21.90 18.31 11.92
CA LYS A 61 -21.75 17.32 10.84
C LYS A 61 -22.39 15.98 11.22
N ARG A 62 -22.13 15.48 12.43
CA ARG A 62 -22.74 14.25 12.95
C ARG A 62 -24.28 14.35 13.00
N ARG A 63 -24.83 15.46 13.50
CA ARG A 63 -26.29 15.70 13.56
C ARG A 63 -26.94 15.79 12.18
N LEU A 64 -26.22 16.31 11.20
CA LEU A 64 -26.65 16.35 9.79
C LEU A 64 -26.45 15.01 9.07
N GLY A 65 -25.94 13.98 9.74
CA GLY A 65 -25.65 12.67 9.14
C GLY A 65 -24.39 12.63 8.27
N ILE A 66 -23.61 13.72 8.26
CA ILE A 66 -22.33 13.85 7.57
C ILE A 66 -21.27 13.25 8.50
N SER A 67 -21.04 11.95 8.41
CA SER A 67 -20.01 11.27 9.18
C SER A 67 -18.71 11.17 8.36
N PRO A 68 -17.52 11.42 8.93
CA PRO A 68 -16.24 11.27 8.23
C PRO A 68 -16.09 9.88 7.57
N LEU A 69 -16.62 8.85 8.24
CA LEU A 69 -16.63 7.47 7.72
C LEU A 69 -17.65 7.26 6.59
N SER A 70 -18.78 7.96 6.60
CA SER A 70 -19.77 7.85 5.52
C SER A 70 -19.30 8.52 4.24
N GLU A 71 -18.62 9.67 4.33
CA GLU A 71 -18.02 10.33 3.15
C GLU A 71 -16.93 9.45 2.50
N ILE A 72 -16.04 8.87 3.31
CA ILE A 72 -14.99 7.95 2.82
C ILE A 72 -15.63 6.72 2.16
N LYS A 73 -16.59 6.07 2.82
CA LYS A 73 -17.28 4.90 2.28
C LYS A 73 -17.99 5.25 0.97
N GLN A 74 -18.66 6.38 0.92
CA GLN A 74 -19.43 6.81 -0.25
C GLN A 74 -18.51 7.18 -1.42
N ASN A 75 -17.39 7.86 -1.18
CA ASN A 75 -16.40 8.17 -2.22
C ASN A 75 -15.70 6.93 -2.76
N ILE A 76 -15.35 5.96 -1.90
CA ILE A 76 -14.75 4.69 -2.34
C ILE A 76 -15.76 3.85 -3.11
N SER A 77 -16.98 3.69 -2.60
CA SER A 77 -18.04 2.95 -3.30
C SER A 77 -18.35 3.56 -4.66
N LYS A 78 -18.43 4.90 -4.74
CA LYS A 78 -18.67 5.60 -6.00
C LYS A 78 -17.48 5.48 -6.94
N GLY A 79 -16.25 5.68 -6.47
CA GLY A 79 -15.04 5.52 -7.30
C GLY A 79 -14.88 4.10 -7.84
N TRP A 80 -15.18 3.08 -7.04
CA TRP A 80 -15.21 1.69 -7.50
C TRP A 80 -16.30 1.45 -8.55
N GLN A 81 -17.51 1.95 -8.29
CA GLN A 81 -18.63 1.82 -9.21
C GLN A 81 -18.38 2.59 -10.52
N ASP A 82 -17.77 3.76 -10.45
CA ASP A 82 -17.36 4.55 -11.61
C ASP A 82 -16.29 3.82 -12.43
N VAL A 83 -15.37 3.10 -11.79
CA VAL A 83 -14.40 2.23 -12.49
C VAL A 83 -15.09 1.03 -13.15
N GLN A 84 -16.02 0.37 -12.47
CA GLN A 84 -16.77 -0.75 -13.03
C GLN A 84 -17.70 -0.33 -14.18
N CYS A 85 -18.32 0.85 -14.07
CA CYS A 85 -19.26 1.38 -15.05
C CYS A 85 -18.57 2.26 -16.11
N SER A 86 -17.27 2.53 -15.97
CA SER A 86 -16.54 3.38 -16.90
C SER A 86 -16.62 2.82 -18.31
N SER A 87 -16.89 3.71 -19.26
CA SER A 87 -17.01 3.35 -20.67
C SER A 87 -15.75 2.64 -21.18
N ALA A 88 -14.57 2.98 -20.68
CA ALA A 88 -13.32 2.30 -21.01
C ALA A 88 -13.28 0.84 -20.51
N TYR A 89 -13.63 0.58 -19.24
CA TYR A 89 -13.67 -0.78 -18.69
C TYR A 89 -14.75 -1.63 -19.37
N MET A 90 -15.96 -1.09 -19.53
CA MET A 90 -17.05 -1.77 -20.24
C MET A 90 -16.71 -2.04 -21.70
N ARG A 91 -16.12 -1.07 -22.41
CA ARG A 91 -15.71 -1.23 -23.81
C ARG A 91 -14.58 -2.24 -23.95
N THR A 92 -13.62 -2.27 -23.03
CA THR A 92 -12.55 -3.29 -23.02
C THR A 92 -13.11 -4.68 -22.69
N SER A 93 -14.00 -4.79 -21.70
CA SER A 93 -14.65 -6.07 -21.36
C SER A 93 -15.51 -6.60 -22.52
N GLN A 94 -16.23 -5.72 -23.21
CA GLN A 94 -16.99 -6.08 -24.41
C GLN A 94 -16.05 -6.52 -25.54
N THR A 95 -14.96 -5.78 -25.77
CA THR A 95 -13.95 -6.11 -26.80
C THR A 95 -13.28 -7.47 -26.52
N LEU A 96 -12.97 -7.79 -25.26
CA LEU A 96 -12.47 -9.11 -24.87
C LEU A 96 -13.50 -10.21 -25.12
N GLY A 97 -14.77 -9.97 -24.78
CA GLY A 97 -15.86 -10.91 -25.07
C GLY A 97 -16.04 -11.15 -26.58
N ASP A 98 -15.90 -10.10 -27.38
CA ASP A 98 -16.00 -10.17 -28.83
C ASP A 98 -14.79 -10.86 -29.47
N LEU A 99 -13.58 -10.62 -28.97
CA LEU A 99 -12.39 -11.37 -29.37
C LEU A 99 -12.53 -12.85 -29.04
N ASN A 100 -12.97 -13.18 -27.83
CA ASN A 100 -13.20 -14.57 -27.42
C ASN A 100 -14.22 -15.25 -28.34
N ARG A 101 -15.34 -14.58 -28.65
CA ARG A 101 -16.33 -15.08 -29.61
C ARG A 101 -15.74 -15.25 -31.01
N ARG A 102 -14.97 -14.29 -31.50
CA ARG A 102 -14.33 -14.35 -32.83
C ARG A 102 -13.31 -15.47 -32.94
N VAL A 103 -12.53 -15.69 -31.89
CA VAL A 103 -11.56 -16.79 -31.84
C VAL A 103 -12.30 -18.12 -31.81
N ALA A 104 -13.31 -18.27 -30.94
CA ALA A 104 -14.11 -19.48 -30.86
C ALA A 104 -14.88 -19.80 -32.16
N SER A 105 -15.36 -18.77 -32.87
CA SER A 105 -16.06 -18.92 -34.15
C SER A 105 -15.12 -18.92 -35.37
N SER A 106 -13.81 -18.80 -35.16
CA SER A 106 -12.86 -18.75 -36.26
C SER A 106 -12.79 -20.12 -36.91
N ASN A 107 -12.95 -20.18 -38.24
CA ASN A 107 -12.80 -21.43 -39.00
C ASN A 107 -11.44 -22.09 -38.76
N LEU A 108 -10.38 -21.31 -38.49
CA LEU A 108 -9.07 -21.84 -38.14
C LEU A 108 -9.07 -22.51 -36.76
N TYR A 109 -9.73 -21.91 -35.76
CA TYR A 109 -9.86 -22.52 -34.44
C TYR A 109 -10.73 -23.78 -34.50
N LEU A 110 -11.88 -23.73 -35.18
CA LEU A 110 -12.77 -24.88 -35.34
C LEU A 110 -12.10 -26.03 -36.10
N THR A 111 -11.35 -25.73 -37.16
CA THR A 111 -10.61 -26.74 -37.92
C THR A 111 -9.46 -27.31 -37.09
N ALA A 112 -8.69 -26.47 -36.40
CA ALA A 112 -7.60 -26.93 -35.55
C ALA A 112 -8.09 -27.71 -34.32
N SER A 113 -9.24 -27.33 -33.75
CA SER A 113 -9.85 -28.05 -32.64
C SER A 113 -10.43 -29.39 -33.09
N ALA A 114 -11.05 -29.44 -34.27
CA ALA A 114 -11.55 -30.67 -34.86
C ALA A 114 -10.39 -31.63 -35.20
N THR A 115 -9.29 -31.15 -35.77
CA THR A 115 -8.12 -32.00 -36.03
C THR A 115 -7.44 -32.45 -34.74
N LEU A 116 -7.40 -31.61 -33.69
CA LEU A 116 -6.91 -32.01 -32.38
C LEU A 116 -7.80 -33.07 -31.73
N GLU A 117 -9.12 -32.94 -31.86
CA GLU A 117 -10.09 -33.94 -31.40
C GLU A 117 -9.94 -35.25 -32.17
N ASP A 118 -9.76 -35.20 -33.49
CA ASP A 118 -9.50 -36.38 -34.32
C ASP A 118 -8.17 -37.06 -33.96
N ILE A 119 -7.11 -36.29 -33.68
CA ILE A 119 -5.85 -36.84 -33.18
C ILE A 119 -6.05 -37.48 -31.81
N GLY A 120 -6.81 -36.86 -30.90
CA GLY A 120 -7.14 -37.43 -29.59
C GLY A 120 -8.00 -38.69 -29.68
N ARG A 121 -8.82 -38.82 -30.73
CA ARG A 121 -9.62 -40.03 -31.00
C ARG A 121 -8.86 -41.11 -31.76
N SER A 122 -7.72 -40.77 -32.36
CA SER A 122 -6.94 -41.68 -33.20
C SER A 122 -6.43 -42.90 -32.43
N ASP A 123 -6.27 -44.01 -33.15
CA ASP A 123 -5.73 -45.25 -32.60
C ASP A 123 -4.28 -45.09 -32.14
N ALA A 124 -3.51 -44.18 -32.76
CA ALA A 124 -2.14 -43.90 -32.36
C ALA A 124 -2.08 -43.22 -30.98
N TYR A 125 -2.96 -42.24 -30.74
CA TYR A 125 -3.07 -41.58 -29.43
C TYR A 125 -3.60 -42.55 -28.36
N LYS A 126 -4.68 -43.28 -28.67
CA LYS A 126 -5.25 -44.28 -27.75
C LYS A 126 -4.26 -45.39 -27.40
N ARG A 127 -3.53 -45.95 -28.37
CA ARG A 127 -2.50 -46.95 -28.10
C ARG A 127 -1.37 -46.40 -27.23
N THR A 128 -0.98 -45.15 -27.42
CA THR A 128 0.03 -44.50 -26.57
C THR A 128 -0.50 -44.28 -25.16
N GLN A 129 -1.74 -43.81 -25.02
CA GLN A 129 -2.43 -43.64 -23.74
C GLN A 129 -2.59 -44.98 -23.00
N GLU A 130 -2.96 -46.04 -23.72
CA GLU A 130 -3.09 -47.40 -23.19
C GLU A 130 -1.73 -47.95 -22.77
N THR A 131 -0.68 -47.76 -23.57
CA THR A 131 0.69 -48.19 -23.25
C THR A 131 1.21 -47.47 -22.00
N LEU A 132 1.01 -46.15 -21.91
CA LEU A 132 1.37 -45.37 -20.74
C LEU A 132 0.58 -45.80 -19.50
N SER A 133 -0.72 -46.06 -19.64
CA SER A 133 -1.58 -46.52 -18.55
C SER A 133 -1.15 -47.92 -18.09
N GLN A 134 -0.87 -48.84 -19.00
CA GLN A 134 -0.37 -50.19 -18.70
C GLN A 134 0.99 -50.15 -18.00
N ALA A 135 1.93 -49.35 -18.52
CA ALA A 135 3.23 -49.15 -17.89
C ALA A 135 3.10 -48.54 -16.48
N GLY A 136 2.17 -47.59 -16.31
CA GLY A 136 1.85 -46.98 -15.01
C GLY A 136 1.29 -47.99 -14.02
N GLN A 137 0.38 -48.88 -14.46
CA GLN A 137 -0.16 -49.95 -13.60
C GLN A 137 0.93 -50.97 -13.22
N VAL A 138 1.77 -51.39 -14.17
CA VAL A 138 2.90 -52.31 -13.90
C VAL A 138 3.88 -51.70 -12.90
N THR A 139 4.21 -50.42 -13.07
CA THR A 139 5.10 -49.69 -12.14
C THR A 139 4.47 -49.53 -10.76
N SER A 140 3.16 -49.20 -10.71
CA SER A 140 2.42 -49.07 -9.44
C SER A 140 2.32 -50.41 -8.70
N ALA A 141 2.13 -51.51 -9.43
CA ALA A 141 2.12 -52.86 -8.88
C ALA A 141 3.50 -53.28 -8.37
N ALA A 142 4.58 -52.95 -9.10
CA ALA A 142 5.95 -53.18 -8.65
C ALA A 142 6.27 -52.38 -7.38
N PHE A 143 5.90 -51.09 -7.34
CA PHE A 143 6.08 -50.25 -6.16
C PHE A 143 5.31 -50.78 -4.94
N THR A 144 4.06 -51.20 -5.13
CA THR A 144 3.24 -51.80 -4.06
C THR A 144 3.84 -53.12 -3.56
N SER A 145 4.38 -53.93 -4.48
CA SER A 145 5.08 -55.19 -4.14
C SER A 145 6.37 -54.91 -3.35
N MET A 146 7.14 -53.89 -3.72
CA MET A 146 8.31 -53.46 -2.95
C MET A 146 7.91 -52.95 -1.56
N GLY A 147 6.87 -52.12 -1.46
CA GLY A 147 6.34 -51.65 -0.18
C GLY A 147 5.87 -52.79 0.73
N SER A 148 5.27 -53.83 0.14
CA SER A 148 4.84 -55.04 0.86
C SER A 148 6.02 -55.89 1.31
N ALA A 149 7.06 -56.04 0.49
CA ALA A 149 8.29 -56.74 0.85
C ALA A 149 9.04 -56.03 1.98
N ILE A 150 9.12 -54.69 1.95
CA ILE A 150 9.72 -53.90 3.04
C ILE A 150 8.89 -54.01 4.32
N ARG A 151 7.55 -53.96 4.22
CA ARG A 151 6.65 -54.17 5.38
C ARG A 151 6.80 -55.57 5.97
N SER A 152 6.93 -56.60 5.14
CA SER A 152 7.20 -57.97 5.59
C SER A 152 8.53 -58.05 6.32
N ARG A 153 9.61 -57.45 5.79
CA ARG A 153 10.92 -57.44 6.45
C ARG A 153 10.92 -56.69 7.78
N PHE A 154 10.15 -55.61 7.91
CA PHE A 154 9.99 -54.91 9.20
C PHE A 154 9.09 -55.66 10.19
N GLY A 155 8.05 -56.36 9.71
CA GLY A 155 7.18 -57.19 10.54
C GLY A 155 7.86 -58.45 11.07
N GLU A 156 8.82 -59.01 10.32
CA GLU A 156 9.58 -60.21 10.67
C GLU A 156 10.75 -59.92 11.65
N MET A 157 11.05 -58.64 11.94
CA MET A 157 12.08 -58.20 12.89
C MET A 157 11.52 -57.84 14.30
N ARG A 158 10.25 -58.12 14.58
CA ARG A 158 9.62 -58.01 15.91
C ARG A 158 9.40 -59.39 16.52
#